data_AF-A0A819DTS6-F1
#
_entry.id   AF-A0A819DTS6-F1
#
_cell.length_a   1.000
_cell.length_b   1.000
_cell.length_c   1.000
_cell.angle_alpha   90.00
_cell.angle_beta   90.00
_cell.angle_gamma   90.00
#
_symmetry.space_group_name_H-M   'P 1'
#
loop_
_entity.id
_entity.type
_entity.pdbx_description
1 polymer ?
#
loop_
_entity_poly.entity_id
_entity_poly.type
_entity_poly.pdbx_seq_one_letter_code
_entity_poly.pdbx_strand_id
1 'polypeptide(L)'
;MDLPVASKGSFGGQYDRISPFVIDIRRNLKLKPEELPSKKPDVIPMLVEEAARGIIEEGKYIGKERQAEKLAKILREQKNKGIKESEQIFNYKEMAKHRDEYRSFEAFTSCSRNREKTEELGNTLFIMEVKSAFVVDIIEFSEYPNEEEELVTHGVSFYVKNVEFVLRTNKHLIYLQLQQWKSGK
;
A
#
# COMPACT_ATOMS: atom_id res chain seq x y z
N MET A 1 22.61 22.45 -28.02
CA MET A 1 22.69 20.99 -28.22
C MET A 1 21.43 20.42 -27.64
N ASP A 2 20.46 20.14 -28.50
CA ASP A 2 19.12 19.71 -28.11
C ASP A 2 19.07 18.19 -27.99
N LEU A 3 18.58 17.71 -26.84
CA LEU A 3 18.22 16.30 -26.67
C LEU A 3 16.78 16.10 -27.17
N PRO A 4 16.48 15.04 -27.95
CA PRO A 4 15.13 14.80 -28.41
C PRO A 4 14.33 14.15 -27.27
N VAL A 5 13.58 14.96 -26.52
CA VAL A 5 12.52 14.46 -25.65
C VAL A 5 11.23 14.44 -26.47
N ALA A 6 10.71 13.24 -26.73
CA ALA A 6 9.46 13.06 -27.46
C ALA A 6 8.28 13.73 -26.73
N SER A 7 7.63 14.68 -27.40
CA SER A 7 6.63 15.61 -26.85
C SER A 7 5.19 15.04 -26.74
N LYS A 8 5.02 13.72 -26.61
CA LYS A 8 3.68 13.08 -26.63
C LYS A 8 3.36 12.12 -25.48
N GLY A 9 4.06 12.21 -24.35
CA GLY A 9 3.68 11.47 -23.14
C GLY A 9 3.10 12.42 -22.08
N SER A 10 1.81 12.31 -21.78
CA SER A 10 1.20 13.00 -20.64
C SER A 10 1.91 12.62 -19.35
N PHE A 11 2.36 13.63 -18.62
CA PHE A 11 3.10 13.52 -17.35
C PHE A 11 2.19 13.29 -16.13
N GLY A 12 1.00 12.68 -16.32
CA GLY A 12 0.05 12.36 -15.26
C GLY A 12 -0.13 10.84 -15.14
N GLY A 13 0.30 10.26 -14.02
CA GLY A 13 0.12 8.83 -13.72
C GLY A 13 1.43 8.02 -13.59
N GLN A 14 2.35 8.41 -12.71
CA GLN A 14 3.61 7.67 -12.47
C GLN A 14 3.44 6.40 -11.61
N TYR A 15 2.48 5.53 -11.94
CA TYR A 15 2.47 4.13 -11.48
C TYR A 15 2.54 3.10 -12.63
N ASP A 16 2.46 3.53 -13.90
CA ASP A 16 2.50 2.62 -15.06
C ASP A 16 3.90 2.29 -15.60
N ARG A 17 4.95 2.92 -15.06
CA ARG A 17 6.31 2.50 -15.37
C ARG A 17 6.70 1.35 -14.46
N ILE A 18 6.27 0.14 -14.84
CA ILE A 18 6.89 -1.09 -14.35
C ILE A 18 8.40 -0.90 -14.49
N SER A 19 9.11 -0.96 -13.36
CA SER A 19 10.57 -0.75 -13.33
C SER A 19 11.23 -1.60 -14.42
N PRO A 20 12.16 -1.06 -15.24
CA PRO A 20 12.88 -1.83 -16.25
C PRO A 20 13.46 -3.14 -15.70
N PHE A 21 13.91 -3.11 -14.45
CA PHE A 21 14.37 -4.28 -13.70
C PHE A 21 13.31 -5.38 -13.58
N VAL A 22 12.05 -5.03 -13.28
CA VAL A 22 10.94 -6.00 -13.19
C VAL A 22 10.62 -6.61 -14.56
N ILE A 23 10.74 -5.81 -15.63
CA ILE A 23 10.58 -6.29 -17.01
C ILE A 23 11.70 -7.28 -17.36
N ASP A 24 12.94 -6.96 -17.01
CA ASP A 24 14.10 -7.80 -17.30
C ASP A 24 14.09 -9.10 -16.48
N ILE A 25 13.70 -9.06 -15.21
CA ILE A 25 13.48 -10.27 -14.42
C ILE A 25 12.39 -11.15 -15.05
N ARG A 26 11.26 -10.57 -15.47
CA ARG A 26 10.19 -11.34 -16.13
C ARG A 26 10.70 -12.03 -17.40
N ARG A 27 11.52 -11.32 -18.20
CA ARG A 27 12.13 -11.85 -19.42
C ARG A 27 13.14 -12.96 -19.12
N ASN A 28 14.04 -12.74 -18.17
CA ASN A 28 15.09 -13.69 -17.81
C ASN A 28 14.51 -14.99 -17.23
N LEU A 29 13.48 -14.88 -16.42
CA LEU A 29 12.79 -16.03 -15.83
C LEU A 29 11.71 -16.62 -16.74
N LYS A 30 11.51 -16.05 -17.94
CA LYS A 30 10.50 -16.47 -18.93
C LYS A 30 9.09 -16.59 -18.32
N LEU A 31 8.78 -15.75 -17.34
CA LEU A 31 7.51 -15.78 -16.62
C LEU A 31 6.39 -15.26 -17.52
N LYS A 32 5.30 -16.02 -17.62
CA LYS A 32 4.07 -15.55 -18.26
C LYS A 32 3.33 -14.56 -17.34
N PRO A 33 2.45 -13.69 -17.86
CA PRO A 33 1.67 -12.76 -17.03
C PRO A 33 0.84 -13.45 -15.93
N GLU A 34 0.44 -14.71 -16.13
CA GLU A 34 -0.30 -15.53 -15.16
C GLU A 34 0.60 -16.09 -14.05
N GLU A 35 1.92 -16.03 -14.22
CA GLU A 35 2.93 -16.55 -13.31
C GLU A 35 3.60 -15.43 -12.49
N LEU A 36 3.11 -14.20 -12.62
CA LEU A 36 3.58 -13.09 -11.82
C LEU A 36 3.26 -13.32 -10.33
N PRO A 37 4.10 -12.81 -9.42
CA PRO A 37 3.92 -13.00 -7.98
C PRO A 37 2.59 -12.47 -7.44
N SER A 38 1.93 -11.55 -8.15
CA SER A 38 0.56 -11.10 -7.82
C SER A 38 -0.50 -12.17 -8.01
N LYS A 39 -0.27 -13.17 -8.89
CA LYS A 39 -1.20 -14.27 -9.19
C LYS A 39 -0.73 -15.62 -8.66
N LYS A 40 0.58 -15.83 -8.51
CA LYS A 40 1.18 -17.06 -7.97
C LYS A 40 2.17 -16.72 -6.85
N PRO A 41 1.74 -16.60 -5.59
CA PRO A 41 2.64 -16.25 -4.49
C PRO A 41 3.78 -17.27 -4.28
N ASP A 42 3.60 -18.52 -4.71
CA ASP A 42 4.62 -19.57 -4.65
C ASP A 42 5.89 -19.25 -5.46
N VAL A 43 5.82 -18.31 -6.42
CA VAL A 43 7.00 -17.88 -7.19
C VAL A 43 7.85 -16.83 -6.45
N ILE A 44 7.32 -16.22 -5.37
CA ILE A 44 8.01 -15.16 -4.62
C ILE A 44 9.36 -15.64 -4.06
N PRO A 45 9.48 -16.83 -3.42
CA PRO A 45 10.77 -17.29 -2.91
C PRO A 45 11.83 -17.42 -4.00
N MET A 46 11.45 -17.92 -5.18
CA MET A 46 12.34 -18.04 -6.33
C MET A 46 12.80 -16.67 -6.82
N LEU A 47 11.88 -15.72 -6.97
CA LEU A 47 12.19 -14.35 -7.39
C LEU A 47 13.15 -13.63 -6.41
N VAL A 48 12.95 -13.83 -5.11
CA VAL A 48 13.82 -13.25 -4.09
C VAL A 48 15.24 -13.83 -4.17
N GLU A 49 15.38 -15.14 -4.42
CA GLU A 49 16.71 -15.75 -4.58
C GLU A 49 17.43 -15.29 -5.85
N GLU A 50 16.70 -15.09 -6.95
CA GLU A 50 17.26 -14.56 -8.21
C GLU A 50 17.70 -13.10 -8.04
N ALA A 51 16.88 -12.26 -7.40
CA ALA A 51 17.25 -10.89 -7.08
C ALA A 51 18.48 -10.83 -6.14
N ALA A 52 18.52 -11.67 -5.11
CA ALA A 52 19.67 -11.76 -4.21
C ALA A 52 20.96 -12.16 -4.95
N ARG A 53 20.87 -13.07 -5.93
CA ARG A 53 22.00 -13.47 -6.78
C ARG A 53 22.48 -12.31 -7.66
N GLY A 54 21.57 -11.64 -8.36
CA GLY A 54 21.91 -10.49 -9.19
C GLY A 54 22.59 -9.36 -8.41
N ILE A 55 22.14 -9.09 -7.18
CA ILE A 55 22.77 -8.12 -6.27
C ILE A 55 24.23 -8.52 -5.97
N ILE A 56 24.48 -9.80 -5.69
CA ILE A 56 25.84 -10.31 -5.39
C ILE A 56 26.74 -10.22 -6.62
N GLU A 57 26.25 -10.63 -7.80
CA GLU A 57 27.00 -10.59 -9.05
C GLU A 57 27.38 -9.16 -9.43
N GLU A 58 26.44 -8.22 -9.37
CA GLU A 58 26.71 -6.79 -9.60
C GLU A 58 27.70 -6.23 -8.56
N GLY A 59 27.53 -6.62 -7.29
CA GLY A 59 28.43 -6.27 -6.21
C GLY A 59 29.87 -6.72 -6.44
N LYS A 60 30.06 -7.93 -6.98
CA LYS A 60 31.38 -8.44 -7.39
C LYS A 60 31.97 -7.62 -8.53
N TYR A 61 31.17 -7.32 -9.54
CA TYR A 61 31.59 -6.52 -10.70
C TYR A 61 32.11 -5.13 -10.30
N ILE A 62 31.46 -4.46 -9.34
CA ILE A 62 31.85 -3.12 -8.87
C ILE A 62 32.81 -3.11 -7.66
N GLY A 63 33.31 -4.27 -7.22
CA GLY A 63 34.25 -4.36 -6.08
C GLY A 63 33.62 -4.09 -4.70
N LYS A 64 32.30 -4.26 -4.54
CA LYS A 64 31.54 -4.06 -3.29
C LYS A 64 30.88 -5.34 -2.76
N GLU A 65 31.50 -6.50 -2.98
CA GLU A 65 30.96 -7.82 -2.67
C GLU A 65 30.38 -7.93 -1.24
N ARG A 66 31.13 -7.51 -0.21
CA ARG A 66 30.68 -7.60 1.19
C ARG A 66 29.38 -6.81 1.47
N GLN A 67 29.17 -5.67 0.82
CA GLN A 67 27.94 -4.88 0.96
C GLN A 67 26.76 -5.57 0.26
N ALA A 68 27.02 -6.11 -0.93
CA ALA A 68 26.03 -6.85 -1.71
C ALA A 68 25.58 -8.13 -1.01
N GLU A 69 26.50 -8.90 -0.41
CA GLU A 69 26.16 -10.07 0.41
C GLU A 69 25.29 -9.71 1.61
N LYS A 70 25.58 -8.58 2.27
CA LYS A 70 24.75 -8.08 3.38
C LYS A 70 23.33 -7.74 2.91
N LEU A 71 23.20 -7.07 1.77
CA LEU A 71 21.90 -6.75 1.16
C LEU A 71 21.13 -8.01 0.75
N ALA A 72 21.78 -8.95 0.07
CA ALA A 72 21.19 -10.22 -0.32
C ALA A 72 20.73 -11.03 0.91
N LYS A 73 21.49 -11.01 2.00
CA LYS A 73 21.11 -11.63 3.27
C LYS A 73 19.83 -11.01 3.84
N ILE A 74 19.74 -9.67 3.89
CA ILE A 74 18.52 -8.97 4.33
C ILE A 74 17.32 -9.36 3.47
N LEU A 75 17.50 -9.41 2.14
CA LEU A 75 16.43 -9.79 1.21
C LEU A 75 15.91 -11.21 1.48
N ARG A 76 16.83 -12.16 1.69
CA ARG A 76 16.49 -13.56 2.04
C ARG A 76 15.82 -13.69 3.41
N GLU A 77 16.23 -12.88 4.39
CA GLU A 77 15.56 -12.85 5.69
C GLU A 77 14.12 -12.32 5.58
N GLN A 78 13.88 -11.34 4.69
CA GLN A 78 12.54 -10.84 4.40
C GLN A 78 11.69 -11.85 3.63
N LYS A 79 12.28 -12.67 2.75
CA LYS A 79 11.61 -13.80 2.06
C LYS A 79 10.78 -14.66 3.02
N ASN A 80 11.40 -15.01 4.15
CA ASN A 80 10.82 -15.95 5.13
C ASN A 80 9.87 -15.25 6.11
N LYS A 81 9.90 -13.92 6.19
CA LYS A 81 8.94 -13.16 6.98
C LYS A 81 7.59 -13.03 6.26
N GLY A 82 7.48 -13.49 5.01
CA GLY A 82 6.35 -13.21 4.13
C GLY A 82 6.24 -11.72 3.84
N ILE A 83 5.17 -11.30 3.16
CA ILE A 83 4.65 -9.95 3.38
C ILE A 83 4.18 -9.97 4.82
N LYS A 84 5.10 -9.71 5.75
CA LYS A 84 4.77 -9.64 7.17
C LYS A 84 3.68 -8.59 7.25
N GLU A 85 2.49 -9.02 7.62
CA GLU A 85 1.37 -8.15 7.86
C GLU A 85 1.91 -7.00 8.73
N SER A 86 1.77 -5.77 8.24
CA SER A 86 2.46 -4.65 8.88
C SER A 86 2.03 -4.59 10.34
N GLU A 87 2.93 -4.16 11.22
CA GLU A 87 2.62 -4.01 12.65
C GLU A 87 1.33 -3.20 12.87
N GLN A 88 1.07 -2.25 11.98
CA GLN A 88 -0.18 -1.49 11.94
C GLN A 88 -1.42 -2.36 11.67
N ILE A 89 -1.40 -3.23 10.65
CA ILE A 89 -2.54 -4.12 10.37
C ILE A 89 -2.77 -5.08 11.54
N PHE A 90 -1.71 -5.60 12.15
CA PHE A 90 -1.81 -6.41 13.36
C PHE A 90 -2.49 -5.64 14.50
N ASN A 91 -2.07 -4.39 14.74
CA ASN A 91 -2.69 -3.53 15.75
C ASN A 91 -4.19 -3.31 15.49
N TYR A 92 -4.59 -3.06 14.24
CA TYR A 92 -6.01 -2.94 13.89
C TYR A 92 -6.78 -4.25 14.09
N LYS A 93 -6.17 -5.41 13.83
CA LYS A 93 -6.78 -6.72 14.12
C LYS A 93 -6.98 -6.95 15.61
N GLU A 94 -6.02 -6.57 16.45
CA GLU A 94 -6.18 -6.64 17.90
C GLU A 94 -7.30 -5.70 18.36
N MET A 95 -7.32 -4.46 17.88
CA MET A 95 -8.41 -3.52 18.18
C MET A 95 -9.80 -4.06 17.76
N ALA A 96 -9.90 -4.78 16.65
CA ALA A 96 -11.16 -5.37 16.21
C ALA A 96 -11.74 -6.41 17.19
N LYS A 97 -10.90 -6.97 18.08
CA LYS A 97 -11.33 -7.88 19.15
C LYS A 97 -11.92 -7.14 20.36
N HIS A 98 -11.63 -5.84 20.50
CA HIS A 98 -12.00 -5.01 21.65
C HIS A 98 -12.93 -3.87 21.20
N ARG A 99 -14.24 -4.14 21.08
CA ARG A 99 -15.23 -3.18 20.55
C ARG A 99 -15.46 -1.94 21.43
N ASP A 100 -15.01 -2.00 22.67
CA ASP A 100 -15.01 -0.93 23.66
C ASP A 100 -13.76 -0.05 23.56
N GLU A 101 -12.74 -0.45 22.80
CA GLU A 101 -11.54 0.33 22.58
C GLU A 101 -11.74 1.35 21.44
N TYR A 102 -11.64 2.62 21.80
CA TYR A 102 -11.70 3.73 20.86
C TYR A 102 -10.32 4.35 20.67
N ARG A 103 -10.05 4.76 19.44
CA ARG A 103 -8.96 5.68 19.09
C ARG A 103 -9.56 6.95 18.51
N SER A 104 -8.73 7.97 18.35
CA SER A 104 -9.13 9.22 17.71
C SER A 104 -8.14 9.58 16.63
N PHE A 105 -8.63 10.22 15.57
CA PHE A 105 -7.76 10.84 14.59
C PHE A 105 -7.04 12.03 15.24
N GLU A 106 -5.71 11.99 15.28
CA GLU A 106 -4.89 13.06 15.87
C GLU A 106 -4.84 14.31 14.97
N ALA A 107 -5.07 14.12 13.67
CA ALA A 107 -5.05 15.16 12.66
C ALA A 107 -6.31 15.09 11.79
N PHE A 108 -6.49 16.11 10.95
CA PHE A 108 -7.46 16.04 9.86
C PHE A 108 -7.11 14.86 8.95
N THR A 109 -8.13 14.09 8.57
CA THR A 109 -7.97 12.91 7.72
C THR A 109 -8.75 13.13 6.43
N SER A 110 -8.03 13.23 5.30
CA SER A 110 -8.65 13.26 3.98
C SER A 110 -9.18 11.88 3.64
N CYS A 111 -10.38 11.85 3.08
CA CYS A 111 -11.07 10.65 2.65
C CYS A 111 -11.95 10.93 1.44
N SER A 112 -12.52 9.90 0.85
CA SER A 112 -13.31 9.98 -0.37
C SER A 112 -14.63 9.24 -0.17
N ARG A 113 -15.73 9.84 -0.66
CA ARG A 113 -17.01 9.13 -0.79
C ARG A 113 -16.99 8.13 -1.95
N ASN A 114 -16.13 8.36 -2.94
CA ASN A 114 -15.99 7.49 -4.10
C ASN A 114 -15.09 6.28 -3.80
N ARG A 115 -15.74 5.20 -3.38
CA ARG A 115 -15.05 3.93 -3.08
C ARG A 115 -14.28 3.38 -4.27
N GLU A 116 -14.82 3.47 -5.48
CA GLU A 116 -14.17 2.89 -6.68
C GLU A 116 -12.81 3.57 -6.92
N LYS A 117 -12.77 4.90 -6.80
CA LYS A 117 -11.52 5.68 -6.90
C LYS A 117 -10.54 5.31 -5.79
N THR A 118 -11.01 5.17 -4.56
CA THR A 118 -10.13 4.82 -3.43
C THR A 118 -9.59 3.40 -3.55
N GLU A 119 -10.37 2.45 -4.10
CA GLU A 119 -9.94 1.08 -4.34
C GLU A 119 -8.82 0.97 -5.39
N GLU A 120 -8.64 1.95 -6.26
CA GLU A 120 -7.50 2.00 -7.18
C GLU A 120 -6.18 2.26 -6.43
N LEU A 121 -6.23 2.76 -5.18
CA LEU A 121 -5.07 3.22 -4.42
C LEU A 121 -4.59 2.20 -3.37
N GLY A 122 -3.27 2.07 -3.25
CA GLY A 122 -2.59 1.33 -2.17
C GLY A 122 -2.97 -0.15 -2.03
N ASN A 123 -2.54 -0.77 -0.93
CA ASN A 123 -2.87 -2.15 -0.56
C ASN A 123 -3.73 -2.25 0.71
N THR A 124 -4.16 -1.12 1.26
CA THR A 124 -5.01 -1.02 2.44
C THR A 124 -6.12 -0.02 2.17
N LEU A 125 -7.37 -0.38 2.46
CA LEU A 125 -8.53 0.47 2.33
C LEU A 125 -9.23 0.61 3.68
N PHE A 126 -9.40 1.86 4.14
CA PHE A 126 -10.21 2.16 5.30
C PHE A 126 -11.65 2.45 4.86
N ILE A 127 -12.60 1.66 5.35
CA ILE A 127 -14.02 1.81 5.05
C ILE A 127 -14.69 2.39 6.30
N MET A 128 -15.12 3.64 6.22
CA MET A 128 -15.59 4.40 7.37
C MET A 128 -17.12 4.53 7.35
N GLU A 129 -17.79 3.97 8.35
CA GLU A 129 -19.20 4.21 8.61
C GLU A 129 -19.34 5.37 9.60
N VAL A 130 -19.85 6.51 9.14
CA VAL A 130 -20.02 7.71 9.98
C VAL A 130 -21.36 7.64 10.70
N LYS A 131 -21.34 7.49 12.03
CA LYS A 131 -22.56 7.60 12.86
C LYS A 131 -22.86 9.04 13.25
N SER A 132 -21.83 9.76 13.68
CA SER A 132 -21.92 11.14 14.15
C SER A 132 -20.53 11.73 14.19
N ALA A 133 -20.06 12.36 13.13
CA ALA A 133 -18.75 13.02 13.11
C ALA A 133 -18.85 14.33 12.33
N PHE A 134 -17.97 15.29 12.63
CA PHE A 134 -17.80 16.44 11.76
C PHE A 134 -16.95 16.03 10.56
N VAL A 135 -17.56 16.19 9.38
CA VAL A 135 -16.95 15.95 8.09
C VAL A 135 -17.23 17.18 7.23
N VAL A 136 -16.21 17.64 6.51
CA VAL A 136 -16.32 18.80 5.63
C VAL A 136 -16.16 18.32 4.19
N ASP A 137 -17.16 18.57 3.35
CA ASP A 137 -17.05 18.37 1.91
C ASP A 137 -16.13 19.46 1.34
N ILE A 138 -15.04 19.04 0.69
CA ILE A 138 -14.05 19.95 0.11
C ILE A 138 -13.94 19.81 -1.40
N ILE A 139 -14.94 19.18 -2.05
CA ILE A 139 -14.97 18.94 -3.49
C ILE A 139 -14.76 20.22 -4.31
N GLU A 140 -15.34 21.35 -3.87
CA GLU A 140 -15.23 22.64 -4.56
C GLU A 140 -13.81 23.23 -4.56
N PHE A 141 -12.98 22.76 -3.63
CA PHE A 141 -11.60 23.21 -3.45
C PHE A 141 -10.56 22.16 -3.87
N SER A 142 -11.00 20.94 -4.19
CA SER A 142 -10.11 19.83 -4.54
C SER A 142 -9.61 19.95 -5.99
N GLU A 143 -8.35 19.60 -6.21
CA GLU A 143 -7.79 19.43 -7.56
C GLU A 143 -8.40 18.23 -8.29
N TYR A 144 -9.02 17.30 -7.54
CA TYR A 144 -9.59 16.04 -8.04
C TYR A 144 -11.06 15.91 -7.64
N PRO A 145 -11.97 16.74 -8.19
CA PRO A 145 -13.38 16.77 -7.76
C PRO A 145 -14.10 15.43 -7.95
N ASN A 146 -13.66 14.59 -8.88
CA ASN A 146 -14.20 13.26 -9.11
C ASN A 146 -13.86 12.23 -8.02
N GLU A 147 -12.90 12.54 -7.14
CA GLU A 147 -12.63 11.74 -5.94
C GLU A 147 -13.66 12.00 -4.84
N GLU A 148 -14.49 13.04 -4.95
CA GLU A 148 -15.49 13.40 -3.93
C GLU A 148 -14.85 13.49 -2.53
N GLU A 149 -13.81 14.31 -2.45
CA GLU A 149 -12.97 14.43 -1.26
C GLU A 149 -13.73 15.07 -0.09
N GLU A 150 -13.60 14.44 1.08
CA GLU A 150 -14.13 14.88 2.35
C GLU A 150 -13.02 14.90 3.40
N LEU A 151 -13.10 15.85 4.33
CA LEU A 151 -12.14 15.99 5.42
C LEU A 151 -12.81 15.64 6.75
N VAL A 152 -12.35 14.57 7.39
CA VAL A 152 -12.73 14.23 8.77
C VAL A 152 -11.93 15.10 9.72
N THR A 153 -12.62 15.80 10.64
CA THR A 153 -11.96 16.66 11.61
C THR A 153 -11.13 15.85 12.62
N HIS A 154 -10.04 16.43 13.09
CA HIS A 154 -9.28 15.85 14.21
C HIS A 154 -10.18 15.64 15.46
N GLY A 155 -9.79 14.69 16.32
CA GLY A 155 -10.54 14.35 17.53
C GLY A 155 -11.78 13.50 17.31
N VAL A 156 -12.18 13.24 16.06
CA VAL A 156 -13.21 12.22 15.76
C VAL A 156 -12.69 10.86 16.21
N SER A 157 -13.49 10.17 17.01
CA SER A 157 -13.16 8.86 17.52
C SER A 157 -13.68 7.77 16.61
N PHE A 158 -12.99 6.64 16.62
CA PHE A 158 -13.40 5.45 15.90
C PHE A 158 -13.07 4.19 16.70
N TYR A 159 -13.79 3.13 16.41
CA TYR A 159 -13.36 1.77 16.74
C TYR A 159 -13.33 0.93 15.47
N VAL A 160 -12.57 -0.16 15.51
CA VAL A 160 -12.43 -1.08 14.39
C VAL A 160 -13.53 -2.12 14.46
N LYS A 161 -14.43 -2.13 13.47
CA LYS A 161 -15.49 -3.13 13.38
C LYS A 161 -14.95 -4.47 12.91
N ASN A 162 -14.08 -4.45 11.89
CA ASN A 162 -13.51 -5.65 11.30
C ASN A 162 -12.22 -5.32 10.52
N VAL A 163 -11.37 -6.34 10.34
CA VAL A 163 -10.23 -6.30 9.43
C VAL A 163 -10.24 -7.56 8.58
N GLU A 164 -10.32 -7.38 7.27
CA GLU A 164 -10.41 -8.46 6.31
C GLU A 164 -9.24 -8.38 5.33
N PHE A 165 -8.78 -9.52 4.83
CA PHE A 165 -7.83 -9.56 3.72
C PHE A 165 -8.48 -10.19 2.50
N VAL A 166 -8.55 -9.45 1.40
CA VAL A 166 -9.18 -9.89 0.16
C VAL A 166 -8.09 -10.36 -0.80
N LEU A 167 -7.95 -11.68 -0.93
CA LEU A 167 -6.94 -12.31 -1.78
C LEU A 167 -7.02 -11.84 -3.25
N ARG A 168 -8.24 -11.66 -3.78
CA ARG A 168 -8.45 -11.28 -5.19
C ARG A 168 -7.83 -9.92 -5.53
N THR A 169 -7.93 -8.96 -4.62
CA THR A 169 -7.41 -7.60 -4.79
C THR A 169 -6.08 -7.40 -4.09
N ASN A 170 -5.62 -8.40 -3.31
CA ASN A 170 -4.46 -8.33 -2.44
C ASN A 170 -4.50 -7.09 -1.52
N LYS A 171 -5.68 -6.82 -0.95
CA LYS A 171 -5.92 -5.63 -0.11
C LYS A 171 -6.39 -6.02 1.29
N HIS A 172 -5.94 -5.25 2.27
CA HIS A 172 -6.54 -5.22 3.60
C HIS A 172 -7.70 -4.22 3.63
N LEU A 173 -8.88 -4.67 4.04
CA LEU A 173 -10.04 -3.83 4.29
C LEU A 173 -10.20 -3.63 5.79
N ILE A 174 -10.13 -2.38 6.25
CA ILE A 174 -10.26 -2.02 7.66
C ILE A 174 -11.55 -1.24 7.82
N TYR A 175 -12.54 -1.85 8.44
CA TYR A 175 -13.85 -1.26 8.65
C TYR A 175 -13.85 -0.48 9.95
N LEU A 176 -14.05 0.82 9.88
CA LEU A 176 -14.12 1.73 11.02
C LEU A 176 -15.55 2.22 11.21
N GLN A 177 -15.95 2.44 12.45
CA GLN A 177 -17.16 3.21 12.76
C GLN A 177 -16.77 4.48 13.49
N LEU A 178 -17.12 5.62 12.90
CA LEU A 178 -16.75 6.95 13.38
C LEU A 178 -17.86 7.53 14.23
N GLN A 179 -17.47 8.10 15.38
CA GLN A 179 -18.32 8.86 16.25
C GLN A 179 -17.54 9.96 16.96
N GLN A 180 -18.19 11.08 17.19
CA GLN A 180 -17.65 12.15 17.98
C GLN A 180 -17.60 11.70 19.44
N TRP A 181 -16.47 11.98 20.11
CA TRP A 181 -16.34 11.71 21.52
C TRP A 181 -17.45 12.43 22.29
N LYS A 182 -18.41 11.67 22.80
CA LYS A 182 -19.38 12.20 23.76
C LYS A 182 -18.64 12.28 25.07
N SER A 183 -18.17 13.49 25.44
CA SER A 183 -17.71 13.75 26.80
C SER A 183 -18.83 13.30 27.73
N GLY A 184 -18.59 12.23 28.49
CA GLY A 184 -19.56 11.72 29.46
C GLY A 184 -19.98 12.87 30.37
N LYS A 185 -21.29 13.07 30.48
CA LYS A 185 -21.90 13.76 31.62
C LYS A 185 -21.82 12.86 32.84
#